data_AF-A0A947JE80-F1
#
_entry.id   AF-A0A947JE80-F1
#
_cell.length_a   1.000
_cell.length_b   1.000
_cell.length_c   1.000
_cell.angle_alpha   90.00
_cell.angle_beta   90.00
_cell.angle_gamma   90.00
#
_symmetry.space_group_name_H-M   'P 1'
#
loop_
_entity.id
_entity.type
_entity.pdbx_description
1 polymer ?
#
loop_
_entity_poly.entity_id
_entity_poly.type
_entity_poly.pdbx_seq_one_letter_code
_entity_poly.pdbx_strand_id
1 'polypeptide(L)'
;MKIPNKIKVAGHYYKVEWNDKWLTDNGYVGYSFHNKLLIYLCKIFRGDKLSESIIEETLLHEILHTVDVNYNHHALSEETVDRLSEGLYQVLKDNFKL
;
A
#
# COMPACT_ATOMS: atom_id res chain seq x y z
N MET A 1 -3.45 -11.16 -4.09
CA MET A 1 -4.47 -10.11 -4.12
C MET A 1 -4.52 -9.48 -5.49
N LYS A 2 -5.67 -9.59 -6.16
CA LYS A 2 -5.90 -8.76 -7.36
C LYS A 2 -5.94 -7.29 -6.93
N ILE A 3 -4.99 -6.50 -7.43
CA ILE A 3 -4.92 -5.07 -7.15
C ILE A 3 -6.16 -4.36 -7.71
N PRO A 4 -7.02 -3.76 -6.86
CA PRO A 4 -8.20 -3.04 -7.32
C PRO A 4 -7.78 -1.68 -7.89
N ASN A 5 -8.59 -1.09 -8.76
CA ASN A 5 -8.39 0.30 -9.22
C ASN A 5 -8.91 1.34 -8.21
N LYS A 6 -9.65 0.89 -7.20
CA LYS A 6 -10.27 1.72 -6.17
C LYS A 6 -10.54 0.87 -4.92
N ILE A 7 -10.29 1.42 -3.75
CA ILE A 7 -10.57 0.75 -2.47
C ILE A 7 -11.23 1.71 -1.48
N LYS A 8 -12.12 1.18 -0.63
CA LYS A 8 -12.75 1.97 0.44
C LYS A 8 -11.99 1.74 1.74
N VAL A 9 -11.45 2.79 2.33
CA VAL A 9 -10.75 2.75 3.62
C VAL A 9 -11.24 3.90 4.50
N ALA A 10 -11.59 3.59 5.74
CA ALA A 10 -12.05 4.57 6.74
C ALA A 10 -13.17 5.52 6.24
N GLY A 11 -14.13 4.98 5.47
CA GLY A 11 -15.22 5.76 4.89
C GLY A 11 -14.88 6.50 3.58
N HIS A 12 -13.60 6.60 3.22
CA HIS A 12 -13.13 7.28 2.02
C HIS A 12 -12.82 6.29 0.90
N TYR A 13 -12.95 6.76 -0.35
CA TYR A 13 -12.65 5.96 -1.52
C TYR A 13 -11.34 6.41 -2.16
N TYR A 14 -10.30 5.60 -2.01
CA TYR A 14 -8.99 5.83 -2.60
C TYR A 14 -8.93 5.25 -4.00
N LYS A 15 -8.47 6.03 -4.98
CA LYS A 15 -8.02 5.49 -6.28
C LYS A 15 -6.68 4.79 -6.10
N VAL A 16 -6.47 3.71 -6.84
CA VAL A 16 -5.18 3.02 -6.89
C VAL A 16 -4.64 3.15 -8.31
N GLU A 17 -3.49 3.82 -8.44
CA GLU A 17 -2.88 4.12 -9.74
C GLU A 17 -1.43 3.64 -9.78
N TRP A 18 -0.95 3.31 -10.98
CA TRP A 18 0.43 2.88 -11.19
C TRP A 18 1.29 4.09 -11.55
N ASN A 19 2.40 4.29 -10.84
CA ASN A 19 3.31 5.40 -11.13
C ASN A 19 4.78 5.07 -10.82
N ASP A 20 5.32 4.14 -11.61
CA ASP A 20 6.71 3.65 -11.49
C ASP A 20 7.74 4.78 -11.46
N LYS A 21 7.57 5.78 -12.33
CA LYS A 21 8.52 6.90 -12.44
C LYS A 21 8.54 7.75 -11.19
N TRP A 22 7.38 8.27 -10.77
CA TRP A 22 7.33 9.16 -9.61
C TRP A 22 7.81 8.45 -8.34
N LEU A 23 7.39 7.21 -8.13
CA LEU A 23 7.79 6.41 -6.99
C LEU A 23 9.30 6.13 -6.99
N THR A 24 9.86 5.69 -8.13
CA THR A 24 11.31 5.46 -8.26
C THR A 24 12.12 6.73 -8.02
N ASP A 25 11.72 7.86 -8.61
CA ASP A 25 12.40 9.15 -8.47
C ASP A 25 12.41 9.65 -7.01
N ASN A 26 11.44 9.24 -6.20
CA ASN A 26 11.33 9.59 -4.78
C ASN A 26 11.77 8.47 -3.81
N GLY A 27 12.22 7.33 -4.33
CA GLY A 27 12.72 6.21 -3.52
C GLY A 27 11.64 5.39 -2.81
N TYR A 28 10.40 5.42 -3.30
CA TYR A 28 9.27 4.67 -2.75
C TYR A 28 8.83 3.53 -3.67
N VAL A 29 8.18 2.50 -3.10
CA VAL A 29 7.51 1.42 -3.86
C VAL A 29 5.99 1.52 -3.83
N GLY A 30 5.46 2.20 -2.82
CA GLY A 30 4.07 2.64 -2.69
C GLY A 30 4.02 4.02 -2.05
N TYR A 31 2.90 4.73 -2.21
CA TYR A 31 2.66 5.97 -1.46
C TYR A 31 1.18 6.34 -1.43
N SER A 32 0.67 6.72 -0.26
CA SER A 32 -0.71 7.15 -0.06
C SER A 32 -0.83 8.67 0.12
N PHE A 33 -1.49 9.32 -0.84
CA PHE A 33 -1.84 10.74 -0.78
C PHE A 33 -3.23 10.91 -0.14
N HIS A 34 -3.27 11.14 1.17
CA HIS A 34 -4.53 11.22 1.91
C HIS A 34 -5.43 12.37 1.46
N ASN A 35 -4.88 13.55 1.19
CA ASN A 35 -5.63 14.70 0.71
C ASN A 35 -6.20 14.53 -0.72
N LYS A 36 -5.64 13.62 -1.52
CA LYS A 36 -6.07 13.35 -2.90
C LYS A 36 -6.90 12.08 -3.02
N LEU A 37 -7.06 11.32 -1.93
CA LEU A 37 -7.67 9.99 -1.93
C LEU A 37 -7.06 9.10 -3.02
N LEU A 38 -5.74 9.00 -3.03
CA LEU A 38 -4.96 8.34 -4.07
C LEU A 38 -3.85 7.49 -3.44
N ILE A 39 -3.67 6.28 -3.94
CA ILE A 39 -2.58 5.39 -3.62
C ILE A 39 -1.81 5.14 -4.92
N TYR A 40 -0.51 5.39 -4.89
CA TYR A 40 0.39 4.97 -5.95
C TYR A 40 1.06 3.65 -5.58
N LEU A 41 1.22 2.80 -6.59
CA LEU A 41 2.04 1.60 -6.55
C LEU A 41 2.98 1.59 -7.74
N CYS A 42 4.13 0.91 -7.62
CA CYS A 42 4.99 0.64 -8.75
C CYS A 42 4.98 -0.85 -9.13
N LYS A 43 5.21 -1.14 -10.41
CA LYS A 43 5.53 -2.48 -10.94
C LYS A 43 7.02 -2.63 -11.19
N ILE A 44 7.69 -1.53 -11.45
CA ILE A 44 9.12 -1.46 -11.71
C ILE A 44 9.71 -0.42 -10.76
N PHE A 45 10.71 -0.82 -9.98
CA PHE A 45 11.45 0.05 -9.09
C PHE A 45 12.92 0.03 -9.47
N ARG A 46 13.49 1.20 -9.82
CA ARG A 46 14.90 1.34 -10.21
C ARG A 46 15.37 0.40 -11.34
N GLY A 47 14.45 0.02 -12.23
CA GLY A 47 14.72 -0.86 -13.37
C GLY A 47 14.37 -2.33 -13.12
N ASP A 48 14.10 -2.71 -11.87
CA ASP A 48 13.75 -4.07 -11.50
C ASP A 48 12.24 -4.25 -11.39
N LYS A 49 11.72 -5.32 -12.01
CA LYS A 49 10.31 -5.70 -11.89
C LYS A 49 10.06 -6.27 -10.50
N LEU A 50 9.11 -5.69 -9.77
CA LEU A 50 8.72 -6.19 -8.46
C LEU A 50 7.95 -7.51 -8.57
N SER A 51 8.11 -8.38 -7.58
CA SER A 51 7.29 -9.57 -7.46
C SER A 51 5.84 -9.20 -7.14
N GLU A 52 4.91 -10.08 -7.48
CA GLU A 52 3.51 -9.89 -7.14
C GLU A 52 3.31 -9.77 -5.62
N SER A 53 4.06 -10.56 -4.83
CA SER A 53 3.99 -10.50 -3.38
C SER A 53 4.39 -9.15 -2.80
N ILE A 54 5.45 -8.53 -3.33
CA ILE A 54 5.87 -7.19 -2.90
C ILE A 54 4.77 -6.18 -3.21
N ILE A 55 4.24 -6.19 -4.43
CA ILE A 55 3.19 -5.25 -4.85
C ILE A 55 1.93 -5.38 -3.99
N GLU A 56 1.52 -6.61 -3.69
CA GLU A 56 0.34 -6.89 -2.87
C GLU A 56 0.52 -6.48 -1.41
N GLU A 57 1.68 -6.76 -0.82
CA GLU A 57 2.05 -6.34 0.53
C GLU A 57 2.14 -4.81 0.61
N THR A 58 2.78 -4.16 -0.36
CA THR A 58 2.88 -2.70 -0.43
C THR A 58 1.49 -2.06 -0.49
N LEU A 59 0.52 -2.63 -1.21
CA LEU A 59 -0.85 -2.13 -1.16
C LEU A 59 -1.44 -2.22 0.26
N LEU A 60 -1.19 -3.31 0.98
CA LEU A 60 -1.66 -3.46 2.36
C LEU A 60 -0.98 -2.46 3.31
N HIS A 61 0.33 -2.24 3.15
CA HIS A 61 1.09 -1.21 3.85
C HIS A 61 0.45 0.18 3.65
N GLU A 62 0.17 0.58 2.41
CA GLU A 62 -0.49 1.87 2.14
C GLU A 62 -1.91 1.94 2.69
N ILE A 63 -2.66 0.83 2.69
CA ILE A 63 -3.97 0.77 3.33
C ILE A 63 -3.82 1.01 4.84
N LEU A 64 -2.83 0.43 5.50
CA LEU A 64 -2.58 0.64 6.92
C LEU A 64 -2.22 2.09 7.23
N HIS A 65 -1.43 2.77 6.40
CA HIS A 65 -1.25 4.22 6.52
C HIS A 65 -2.58 4.96 6.43
N THR A 66 -3.43 4.65 5.44
CA THR A 66 -4.75 5.31 5.34
C THR A 66 -5.65 5.02 6.54
N VAL A 67 -5.57 3.84 7.17
CA VAL A 67 -6.28 3.52 8.42
C VAL A 67 -5.73 4.37 9.58
N ASP A 68 -4.41 4.42 9.73
CA ASP A 68 -3.71 5.15 10.79
C ASP A 68 -4.03 6.65 10.77
N VAL A 69 -4.01 7.28 9.59
CA VAL A 69 -4.40 8.67 9.40
C VAL A 69 -5.80 8.96 9.94
N ASN A 70 -6.77 8.08 9.64
CA ASN A 70 -8.17 8.33 9.92
C ASN A 70 -8.60 7.95 11.33
N TYR A 71 -7.99 6.92 11.93
CA TYR A 71 -8.43 6.37 13.21
C TYR A 71 -7.45 6.57 14.36
N ASN A 72 -6.15 6.69 14.05
CA ASN A 72 -5.11 6.73 15.05
C ASN A 72 -4.35 8.07 15.07
N HIS A 73 -4.74 9.03 14.21
CA HIS A 73 -4.10 10.35 14.12
C HIS A 73 -2.60 10.26 13.81
N HIS A 74 -2.21 9.40 12.86
CA HIS A 74 -0.80 9.20 12.47
C HIS A 74 0.10 8.74 13.63
N ALA A 75 -0.41 7.89 14.51
CA ALA A 75 0.33 7.47 15.70
C ALA A 75 1.20 6.23 15.46
N LEU A 76 0.98 5.49 14.36
CA LEU A 76 1.81 4.34 14.02
C LEU A 76 3.15 4.80 13.43
N SER A 77 4.24 4.21 13.91
CA SER A 77 5.54 4.36 13.26
C SER A 77 5.61 3.53 11.99
N GLU A 78 6.49 3.91 11.07
CA GLU A 78 6.78 3.14 9.85
C GLU A 78 7.07 1.67 10.16
N GLU A 79 7.96 1.40 11.13
CA GLU A 79 8.30 0.04 11.56
C GLU A 79 7.06 -0.74 12.04
N THR A 80 6.11 -0.07 12.68
CA THR A 80 4.86 -0.72 13.10
C THR A 80 3.98 -1.05 11.91
N VAL A 81 3.89 -0.14 10.93
CA VAL A 81 3.14 -0.35 9.70
C VAL A 81 3.73 -1.51 8.91
N ASP A 82 5.05 -1.55 8.71
CA ASP A 82 5.78 -2.65 8.04
C ASP A 82 5.48 -4.01 8.68
N ARG A 83 5.68 -4.11 10.00
CA ARG A 83 5.49 -5.37 10.71
C ARG A 83 4.03 -5.85 10.66
N LEU A 84 3.08 -4.91 10.67
CA LEU A 84 1.66 -5.22 10.53
C LEU A 84 1.32 -5.63 9.10
N SER A 85 1.82 -4.92 8.07
CA SER A 85 1.52 -5.22 6.68
C SER A 85 2.10 -6.56 6.27
N GLU A 86 3.35 -6.87 6.60
CA GLU A 86 4.00 -8.15 6.33
C GLU A 86 3.25 -9.32 6.99
N GLY A 87 2.97 -9.20 8.29
CA GLY A 87 2.31 -10.24 9.06
C GLY A 87 0.86 -10.48 8.62
N LEU A 88 0.09 -9.40 8.44
CA LEU A 88 -1.29 -9.50 7.96
C LEU A 88 -1.33 -10.01 6.51
N TYR A 89 -0.42 -9.56 5.65
CA TYR A 89 -0.34 -10.03 4.27
C TYR A 89 -0.14 -11.54 4.22
N GLN A 90 0.82 -12.09 4.97
CA GLN A 90 1.06 -13.53 5.02
C GLN A 90 -0.20 -14.29 5.47
N VAL A 91 -0.82 -13.87 6.56
CA VAL A 91 -2.04 -14.53 7.08
C VAL A 91 -3.17 -14.48 6.07
N LEU A 92 -3.40 -13.32 5.44
CA LEU A 92 -4.46 -13.11 4.45
C LEU A 92 -4.23 -13.91 3.17
N LYS A 93 -2.99 -13.92 2.67
CA LYS A 93 -2.59 -14.65 1.46
C LYS A 93 -2.78 -16.14 1.63
N ASP A 94 -2.25 -16.70 2.72
CA ASP A 94 -2.16 -18.14 2.91
C ASP A 94 -3.50 -18.77 3.29
N ASN A 95 -4.34 -18.05 4.04
CA ASN A 95 -5.60 -18.60 4.56
C ASN A 95 -6.84 -18.17 3.78
N PHE A 96 -6.84 -16.95 3.22
CA PHE A 96 -8.02 -16.39 2.55
C PHE A 96 -7.86 -16.28 1.04
N LYS A 97 -6.72 -16.76 0.50
CA LYS A 97 -6.38 -16.76 -0.93
C LYS A 97 -6.53 -15.37 -1.54
N LEU A 98 -6.23 -14.35 -0.74
CA LEU A 98 -6.29 -12.97 -1.19
C LEU A 98 -5.18 -12.73 -2.20
#